data_AF-A0A7S1PXK9-F1
#
_entry.id   AF-A0A7S1PXK9-F1
#
_cell.length_a   1.000
_cell.length_b   1.000
_cell.length_c   1.000
_cell.angle_alpha   90.00
_cell.angle_beta   90.00
_cell.angle_gamma   90.00
#
_symmetry.space_group_name_H-M   'P 1'
#
loop_
_entity.id
_entity.type
_entity.pdbx_description
1 polymer ?
#
loop_
_entity_poly.entity_id
_entity_poly.type
_entity_poly.pdbx_seq_one_letter_code
_entity_poly.pdbx_strand_id
1 'polypeptide(L)'
;SSRGLSGSRAVSLPANPHSARAMTKAVYFKLWATTANWTQRKNYGWYQVWTRLAPWAFPLAPGVAWYTFGWWSDEWKKTLTLGIYEPPLVHWDSNMTAMRSDFVKFHAQYPGIPYK
;
A
#
# COMPACT_ATOMS: atom_id res chain seq x y z
N SER A 1 -38.35 36.24 33.63
CA SER A 1 -37.47 35.23 34.24
C SER A 1 -38.19 33.89 34.22
N SER A 2 -37.93 33.05 33.22
CA SER A 2 -38.51 31.70 33.13
C SER A 2 -37.40 30.74 32.69
N ARG A 3 -36.66 30.23 33.67
CA ARG A 3 -35.68 29.16 33.47
C ARG A 3 -36.45 27.85 33.27
N GLY A 4 -36.47 27.36 32.03
CA GLY A 4 -36.85 25.98 31.73
C GLY A 4 -35.72 25.04 32.10
N LEU A 5 -35.78 24.52 33.33
CA LEU A 5 -35.06 23.32 33.74
C LEU A 5 -35.74 22.12 33.06
N SER A 6 -35.12 21.53 32.03
CA SER A 6 -35.45 20.17 31.64
C SER A 6 -34.30 19.56 30.85
N GLY A 7 -33.65 18.57 31.47
CA GLY A 7 -32.53 17.89 30.85
C GLY A 7 -31.85 16.82 31.69
N SER A 8 -32.34 16.49 32.88
CA SER A 8 -31.93 15.27 33.57
C SER A 8 -32.58 14.08 32.86
N ARG A 9 -31.91 13.52 31.85
CA ARG A 9 -32.26 12.20 31.30
C ARG A 9 -32.00 11.15 32.38
N ALA A 10 -33.01 10.91 33.21
CA ALA A 10 -33.07 9.71 34.02
C ALA A 10 -33.12 8.52 33.04
N VAL A 11 -32.04 7.72 33.02
CA VAL A 11 -32.05 6.42 32.35
C VAL A 11 -33.02 5.55 33.15
N SER A 12 -34.27 5.47 32.68
CA SER A 12 -35.29 4.63 33.29
C SER A 12 -34.85 3.17 33.18
N LEU A 13 -34.71 2.50 34.32
CA LEU A 13 -34.50 1.05 34.36
C LEU A 13 -35.66 0.36 33.63
N PRO A 14 -35.41 -0.69 32.84
CA PRO A 14 -36.47 -1.40 32.14
C PRO A 14 -37.46 -1.96 33.17
N ALA A 15 -38.73 -1.51 33.08
CA ALA A 15 -39.80 -1.85 34.02
C ALA A 15 -40.18 -3.35 34.03
N ASN A 16 -39.61 -4.16 33.13
CA ASN A 16 -39.86 -5.59 33.03
C ASN A 16 -38.54 -6.38 32.96
N PRO A 17 -38.29 -7.34 33.88
CA PRO A 17 -37.07 -8.16 33.87
C PRO A 17 -36.89 -9.00 32.59
N HIS A 18 -37.97 -9.33 31.87
CA HIS A 18 -37.87 -10.03 30.58
C HIS A 18 -37.27 -9.14 29.48
N SER A 19 -37.62 -7.85 29.45
CA SER A 19 -37.06 -6.87 28.50
C SER A 19 -35.59 -6.57 28.81
N ALA A 20 -35.21 -6.54 30.09
CA ALA A 20 -33.81 -6.40 30.50
C ALA A 20 -32.95 -7.57 30.00
N ARG A 21 -33.44 -8.81 30.16
CA ARG A 21 -32.75 -10.01 29.66
C ARG A 21 -32.64 -10.02 28.13
N ALA A 22 -33.68 -9.57 27.42
CA ALA A 22 -33.65 -9.45 25.97
C ALA A 22 -32.63 -8.41 25.49
N MET A 23 -32.55 -7.24 26.14
CA MET A 23 -31.52 -6.24 25.84
C MET A 23 -30.10 -6.76 26.13
N THR A 24 -29.87 -7.40 27.27
CA THR A 24 -28.56 -7.98 27.61
C THR A 24 -28.13 -9.05 26.60
N LYS A 25 -29.07 -9.90 26.17
CA LYS A 25 -28.82 -10.92 25.14
C LYS A 25 -28.50 -10.29 23.78
N ALA A 26 -29.20 -9.22 23.40
CA ALA A 26 -28.91 -8.47 22.17
C ALA A 26 -27.52 -7.80 22.22
N VAL A 27 -27.15 -7.21 23.35
CA VAL A 27 -25.81 -6.63 23.56
C VAL A 27 -24.74 -7.71 23.48
N TYR A 28 -24.95 -8.85 24.12
CA TYR A 28 -24.03 -9.99 24.05
C TYR A 28 -23.83 -10.45 22.60
N PHE A 29 -24.92 -10.66 21.85
CA PHE A 29 -24.80 -11.04 20.44
C PHE A 29 -24.13 -9.98 19.59
N LYS A 30 -24.34 -8.70 19.87
CA LYS A 30 -23.65 -7.62 19.18
C LYS A 30 -22.14 -7.67 19.45
N LEU A 31 -21.74 -7.82 20.72
CA LEU A 31 -20.33 -7.95 21.10
C LEU A 31 -19.70 -9.21 20.48
N TRP A 32 -20.38 -10.34 20.56
CA TRP A 32 -19.93 -11.59 19.95
C TRP A 32 -19.83 -11.47 18.43
N ALA A 33 -20.80 -10.84 17.76
CA ALA A 33 -20.72 -10.60 16.32
C ALA A 33 -19.54 -9.69 15.95
N THR A 34 -19.17 -8.73 16.82
CA THR A 34 -17.98 -7.88 16.63
C THR A 34 -16.65 -8.62 16.79
N THR A 35 -16.60 -9.73 17.53
CA THR A 35 -15.39 -10.55 17.68
C THR A 35 -15.35 -11.74 16.71
N ALA A 36 -16.47 -12.46 16.53
CA ALA A 36 -16.57 -13.64 15.67
C ALA A 36 -16.21 -13.35 14.21
N ASN A 37 -16.64 -12.21 13.66
CA ASN A 37 -16.37 -11.83 12.27
C ASN A 37 -15.16 -10.89 12.10
N TRP A 38 -14.25 -10.84 13.09
CA TRP A 38 -13.10 -9.93 13.09
C TRP A 38 -12.20 -10.12 11.86
N THR A 39 -11.81 -11.36 11.56
CA THR A 39 -10.93 -11.68 10.43
C THR A 39 -11.56 -11.28 9.09
N GLN A 40 -12.84 -11.58 8.90
CA GLN A 40 -13.56 -11.24 7.67
C GLN A 40 -13.64 -9.72 7.46
N ARG A 41 -13.90 -8.94 8.52
CA ARG A 41 -13.93 -7.48 8.45
C ARG A 41 -12.57 -6.87 8.13
N LYS A 42 -11.48 -7.40 8.68
CA LYS A 42 -10.12 -6.96 8.34
C LYS A 42 -9.79 -7.20 6.87
N ASN A 43 -10.08 -8.39 6.37
CA ASN A 43 -9.82 -8.74 4.97
C ASN A 43 -10.67 -7.87 4.04
N TYR A 44 -11.96 -7.72 4.31
CA TYR A 44 -12.84 -6.90 3.48
C TYR A 44 -12.46 -5.41 3.50
N GLY A 45 -12.08 -4.88 4.68
CA GLY A 45 -11.59 -3.50 4.79
C GLY A 45 -10.32 -3.27 3.96
N TRP A 46 -9.39 -4.23 3.97
CA TRP A 46 -8.20 -4.21 3.13
C TRP A 46 -8.56 -4.18 1.64
N TYR A 47 -9.42 -5.10 1.18
CA TYR A 47 -9.88 -5.12 -0.21
C TYR A 47 -10.58 -3.82 -0.62
N GLN A 48 -11.36 -3.21 0.28
CA GLN A 48 -12.06 -1.96 -0.01
C GLN A 48 -11.10 -0.77 -0.15
N VAL A 49 -9.98 -0.77 0.54
CA VAL A 49 -8.90 0.22 0.36
C VAL A 49 -8.22 0.00 -0.99
N TRP A 50 -7.81 -1.24 -1.29
CA TRP A 50 -7.13 -1.55 -2.56
C TRP A 50 -7.97 -1.28 -3.79
N THR A 51 -9.26 -1.60 -3.76
CA THR A 51 -10.17 -1.31 -4.87
C THR A 51 -10.34 0.19 -5.14
N ARG A 52 -10.23 1.04 -4.10
CA ARG A 52 -10.21 2.51 -4.26
C ARG A 52 -8.88 3.05 -4.74
N LEU A 53 -7.77 2.38 -4.40
CA LEU A 53 -6.43 2.75 -4.84
C LEU A 53 -6.08 2.20 -6.23
N ALA A 54 -6.74 1.15 -6.70
CA ALA A 54 -6.45 0.49 -7.97
C ALA A 54 -6.47 1.45 -9.19
N PRO A 55 -7.42 2.39 -9.33
CA PRO A 55 -7.39 3.35 -10.44
C PRO A 55 -6.17 4.27 -10.40
N TRP A 56 -5.68 4.60 -9.20
CA TRP A 56 -4.50 5.44 -9.01
C TRP A 56 -3.19 4.71 -9.29
N ALA A 57 -3.20 3.37 -9.38
CA ALA A 57 -2.03 2.62 -9.79
C ALA A 57 -1.60 2.96 -11.23
N PHE A 58 -2.55 3.28 -12.12
CA PHE A 58 -2.25 3.64 -13.51
C PHE A 58 -1.36 4.88 -13.67
N PRO A 59 -1.59 6.00 -12.97
CA PRO A 59 -0.66 7.12 -12.99
C PRO A 59 0.53 6.95 -12.03
N LEU A 60 0.35 6.30 -10.88
CA LEU A 60 1.43 6.16 -9.89
C LEU A 60 2.51 5.16 -10.31
N ALA A 61 2.14 4.02 -10.90
CA ALA A 61 3.11 3.01 -11.33
C ALA A 61 4.13 3.56 -12.35
N PRO A 62 3.73 4.20 -13.47
CA PRO A 62 4.69 4.78 -14.40
C PRO A 62 5.44 5.97 -13.79
N GLY A 63 4.81 6.78 -12.93
CA GLY A 63 5.49 7.89 -12.24
C GLY A 63 6.61 7.41 -11.31
N VAL A 64 6.35 6.37 -10.51
CA VAL A 64 7.35 5.76 -9.63
C VAL A 64 8.41 5.01 -10.45
N ALA A 65 8.00 4.27 -11.49
CA ALA A 65 8.93 3.57 -12.38
C ALA A 65 9.89 4.56 -13.08
N TRP A 66 9.39 5.70 -13.55
CA TRP A 66 10.22 6.76 -14.14
C TRP A 66 11.19 7.37 -13.12
N TYR A 67 10.68 7.78 -11.95
CA TYR A 67 11.51 8.39 -10.90
C TYR A 67 12.62 7.45 -10.40
N THR A 68 12.30 6.16 -10.27
CA THR A 68 13.25 5.16 -9.78
C THR A 68 14.09 4.51 -10.88
N PHE A 69 13.81 4.80 -12.16
CA PHE A 69 14.48 4.19 -13.32
C PHE A 69 16.00 4.31 -13.24
N GLY A 70 16.53 5.46 -12.83
CA GLY A 70 17.97 5.69 -12.71
C GLY A 70 18.66 4.83 -11.64
N TRP A 71 17.89 4.31 -10.67
CA TRP A 71 18.41 3.52 -9.55
C TRP A 71 18.36 2.00 -9.81
N TRP A 72 17.65 1.55 -10.84
CA TRP A 72 17.47 0.13 -11.11
C TRP A 72 18.70 -0.43 -11.82
N SER A 73 19.01 -1.71 -11.54
CA SER A 73 20.05 -2.41 -12.29
C SER A 73 19.63 -2.56 -13.76
N ASP A 74 20.60 -2.67 -14.65
CA ASP A 74 20.34 -2.78 -16.09
C ASP A 74 19.47 -4.01 -16.45
N GLU A 75 19.53 -5.09 -15.66
CA GLU A 75 18.65 -6.26 -15.81
C GLU A 75 17.19 -5.96 -15.48
N TRP A 76 16.96 -5.17 -14.42
CA TRP A 76 15.62 -4.72 -14.04
C TRP A 76 15.06 -3.72 -15.04
N LYS A 77 15.91 -2.86 -15.62
CA LYS A 77 15.53 -1.97 -16.74
C LYS A 77 15.17 -2.77 -17.99
N LYS A 78 15.93 -3.82 -18.31
CA LYS A 78 15.62 -4.75 -19.41
C LYS A 78 14.29 -5.46 -19.17
N THR A 79 14.02 -5.88 -17.94
CA THR A 79 12.75 -6.53 -17.57
C THR A 79 11.55 -5.58 -17.68
N LEU A 80 11.68 -4.34 -17.17
CA LEU A 80 10.64 -3.31 -17.31
C LEU A 80 10.31 -2.97 -18.75
N THR A 81 11.34 -2.89 -19.60
CA THR A 81 11.22 -2.49 -20.99
C THR A 81 10.97 -3.68 -21.92
N LEU A 82 10.61 -4.84 -21.36
CA LEU A 82 10.33 -6.07 -22.12
C LEU A 82 11.48 -6.49 -23.05
N GLY A 83 12.73 -6.17 -22.69
CA GLY A 83 13.92 -6.52 -23.45
C GLY A 83 14.47 -5.43 -24.38
N ILE A 84 13.79 -4.30 -24.51
CA ILE A 84 14.18 -3.22 -25.45
C ILE A 84 15.36 -2.39 -24.94
N TYR A 85 15.55 -2.32 -23.61
CA TYR A 85 16.64 -1.54 -23.04
C TYR A 85 17.99 -2.21 -23.27
N GLU A 86 18.80 -1.57 -24.12
CA GLU A 86 20.25 -1.81 -24.22
C GLU A 86 20.98 -0.76 -23.39
N PRO A 87 21.89 -1.18 -22.49
CA PRO A 87 22.61 -0.23 -21.66
C PRO A 87 23.61 0.58 -22.51
N PRO A 88 23.75 1.90 -22.27
CA PRO A 88 24.62 2.75 -23.07
C PRO A 88 26.10 2.34 -22.95
N LEU A 89 26.74 2.11 -24.10
CA LEU A 89 28.15 1.68 -24.23
C LEU A 89 29.17 2.80 -23.92
N VAL A 90 28.75 4.06 -24.06
CA VAL A 90 29.56 5.25 -23.76
C VAL A 90 28.96 5.96 -22.56
N HIS A 91 29.82 6.26 -21.60
CA HIS A 91 29.45 6.71 -20.27
C HIS A 91 30.55 7.64 -19.75
N TRP A 92 30.17 8.85 -19.35
CA TRP A 92 31.09 9.96 -19.04
C TRP A 92 31.66 9.93 -17.61
N ASP A 93 31.19 9.04 -16.72
CA ASP A 93 31.59 9.01 -15.31
C ASP A 93 32.10 7.62 -14.89
N SER A 94 33.39 7.30 -14.99
CA SER A 94 34.05 6.01 -14.66
C SER A 94 33.55 5.11 -13.49
N ASN A 95 32.57 5.52 -12.69
CA ASN A 95 31.82 4.76 -11.70
C ASN A 95 31.12 3.51 -12.27
N MET A 96 31.89 2.43 -12.41
CA MET A 96 31.42 1.07 -12.63
C MET A 96 30.84 0.50 -11.32
N THR A 97 29.71 1.04 -10.87
CA THR A 97 29.03 0.54 -9.67
C THR A 97 28.44 -0.87 -9.91
N ALA A 98 28.25 -1.64 -8.84
CA ALA A 98 27.70 -3.01 -8.86
C ALA A 98 26.29 -3.14 -9.48
N MET A 99 25.68 -2.01 -9.88
CA MET A 99 24.35 -1.91 -10.48
C MET A 99 24.39 -2.05 -12.02
N ARG A 100 25.58 -2.00 -12.64
CA ARG A 100 25.80 -2.11 -14.10
C ARG A 100 25.83 -3.59 -14.53
N SER A 101 25.18 -3.89 -15.65
CA SER A 101 25.19 -5.25 -16.24
C SER A 101 26.57 -5.68 -16.71
N ASP A 102 26.82 -7.00 -16.73
CA ASP A 102 28.06 -7.59 -17.24
C ASP A 102 28.30 -7.25 -18.72
N PHE A 103 27.25 -7.02 -19.50
CA PHE A 103 27.35 -6.57 -20.88
C PHE A 103 28.15 -5.26 -21.00
N VAL A 104 27.90 -4.27 -20.13
CA VAL A 104 28.65 -3.00 -20.09
C VAL A 104 30.09 -3.22 -19.62
N LYS A 105 30.34 -4.20 -18.74
CA LYS A 105 31.70 -4.50 -18.27
C LYS A 105 32.60 -5.05 -19.39
N PHE A 106 32.03 -5.87 -20.27
CA PHE A 106 32.78 -6.52 -21.36
C PHE A 106 32.77 -5.76 -22.69
N HIS A 107 31.84 -4.81 -22.90
CA HIS A 107 31.66 -4.11 -24.18
C HIS A 107 31.77 -2.58 -24.12
N ALA A 108 31.92 -1.96 -22.94
CA ALA A 108 32.10 -0.50 -22.85
C ALA A 108 33.53 -0.10 -23.24
N GLN A 109 33.63 0.88 -24.15
CA GLN A 109 34.90 1.53 -24.50
C GLN A 109 35.20 2.64 -23.49
N TYR A 110 36.17 2.42 -22.61
CA TYR A 110 36.66 3.46 -21.70
C TYR A 110 37.74 4.30 -22.40
N PRO A 111 37.66 5.65 -22.38
CA PRO A 111 38.76 6.49 -22.80
C PRO A 111 39.95 6.30 -21.86
N GLY A 112 41.01 5.62 -22.32
CA GLY A 112 42.30 5.54 -21.63
C GLY A 112 42.80 4.15 -21.20
N ILE A 113 42.10 3.06 -21.50
CA ILE A 113 42.61 1.70 -21.23
C ILE A 113 42.96 1.03 -22.57
N PRO A 114 44.22 0.63 -22.83
CA PRO A 114 44.59 -0.05 -24.06
C PRO A 114 43.94 -1.44 -24.07
N TYR A 115 43.06 -1.65 -25.05
CA TYR A 115 42.36 -2.90 -25.32
C TYR A 115 43.32 -3.98 -25.84
N LYS A 116 43.10 -5.24 -25.43
CA LYS A 116 43.60 -6.43 -26.12
C LYS A 116 42.61 -6.85 -27.19
#